data_AF-I2GY85-F1
#
_entry.id   AF-I2GY85-F1
#
_cell.length_a   1.000
_cell.length_b   1.000
_cell.length_c   1.000
_cell.angle_alpha   90.00
_cell.angle_beta   90.00
_cell.angle_gamma   90.00
#
_symmetry.space_group_name_H-M   'P 1'
#
loop_
_entity.id
_entity.type
_entity.pdbx_description
1 polymer ?
#
loop_
_entity_poly.entity_id
_entity_poly.type
_entity_poly.pdbx_seq_one_letter_code
_entity_poly.pdbx_strand_id
1 'polypeptide(L)'
;MPSKKDNKNNRNIYGQNKVFDLEDENVNHLAVKYLQDVKLEAMTTLGFEINQIQSTLKNTIYEADIYDDDQNSNANGDTNNANNSKAMSKSYQDAKINTRCINWYRKTQKTILSNDTNNPLNNDDILNNILYQLKLISLSLNSDEQISHTKIIELLKNVPENLISKYIIDDATLEKYFNSLSDDPKIKTTDDVKQWFKNRATYAPKGFTHWFNYIQENEPSHSIFYNNINEKSFWTLIQYMCQNWIKMIKKNKKHLVCLHLKQWLFYLVIHLPNRLTADQTNSVRQLAKKCQQHSDFKDTADFNFATNEMKLLNITPPFNDNQISIFQLVVIVIAKQYGQFDLLEKTLSDEYPPEVPN
;
A
#
# COMPACT_ATOMS: atom_id res chain seq x y z
N MET A 1 72.69 15.26 5.34
CA MET A 1 71.30 15.24 5.84
C MET A 1 70.36 15.25 4.66
N PRO A 2 69.32 14.40 4.64
CA PRO A 2 68.58 14.07 3.42
C PRO A 2 67.30 14.91 3.28
N SER A 3 66.96 15.34 2.06
CA SER A 3 65.57 15.72 1.75
C SER A 3 65.22 15.37 0.30
N LYS A 4 64.62 14.17 0.21
CA LYS A 4 63.50 13.78 -0.64
C LYS A 4 63.52 14.19 -2.11
N LYS A 5 63.73 13.14 -2.92
CA LYS A 5 63.34 13.02 -4.33
C LYS A 5 61.90 13.49 -4.55
N ASP A 6 61.76 14.46 -5.45
CA ASP A 6 60.52 14.72 -6.18
C ASP A 6 60.19 13.49 -7.02
N ASN A 7 59.25 12.68 -6.53
CA ASN A 7 58.66 11.61 -7.31
C ASN A 7 57.48 12.19 -8.11
N LYS A 8 57.80 13.00 -9.13
CA LYS A 8 56.88 13.30 -10.23
C LYS A 8 56.63 12.02 -11.02
N ASN A 9 55.72 11.18 -10.53
CA ASN A 9 55.14 10.13 -11.34
C ASN A 9 54.05 10.72 -12.25
N ASN A 10 54.53 11.36 -13.32
CA ASN A 10 53.80 11.49 -14.57
C ASN A 10 53.46 10.10 -15.09
N ARG A 11 52.20 9.68 -14.93
CA ARG A 11 51.56 8.70 -15.81
C ARG A 11 50.21 9.24 -16.27
N ASN A 12 50.27 10.30 -17.07
CA ASN A 12 49.19 10.60 -18.02
C ASN A 12 49.31 9.61 -19.17
N ILE A 13 48.53 8.55 -19.09
CA ILE A 13 48.29 7.60 -20.17
C ILE A 13 46.87 7.88 -20.66
N TYR A 14 46.78 8.46 -21.87
CA TYR A 14 45.60 8.73 -22.69
C TYR A 14 44.50 9.66 -22.12
N GLY A 15 44.45 10.89 -22.66
CA GLY A 15 43.19 11.49 -23.13
C GLY A 15 42.26 12.19 -22.13
N GLN A 16 42.64 12.39 -20.87
CA GLN A 16 41.85 13.22 -19.94
C GLN A 16 42.77 14.20 -19.20
N ASN A 17 42.90 15.42 -19.72
CA ASN A 17 43.34 16.52 -18.87
C ASN A 17 42.26 16.70 -17.80
N LYS A 18 42.63 16.67 -16.51
CA LYS A 18 41.72 17.10 -15.44
C LYS A 18 41.41 18.59 -15.67
N VAL A 19 40.22 18.87 -16.20
CA VAL A 19 39.73 20.25 -16.44
C VAL A 19 39.46 20.98 -15.12
N PHE A 20 39.40 20.25 -13.99
CA PHE A 20 39.16 20.80 -12.66
C PHE A 20 40.12 20.14 -11.68
N ASP A 21 41.05 20.93 -11.14
CA ASP A 21 41.81 20.55 -9.96
C ASP A 21 41.12 21.15 -8.74
N LEU A 22 40.81 20.32 -7.74
CA LEU A 22 40.15 20.77 -6.51
C LEU A 22 41.09 21.58 -5.61
N GLU A 23 42.37 21.61 -5.96
CA GLU A 23 43.43 22.40 -5.32
C GLU A 23 43.70 23.75 -6.02
N ASP A 24 42.92 24.11 -7.06
CA ASP A 24 43.05 25.39 -7.76
C ASP A 24 42.57 26.56 -6.87
N GLU A 25 43.34 27.65 -6.82
CA GLU A 25 43.08 28.84 -5.99
C GLU A 25 41.72 29.50 -6.26
N ASN A 26 41.15 29.26 -7.44
CA ASN A 26 39.85 29.80 -7.84
C ASN A 26 38.66 28.92 -7.43
N VAL A 27 38.91 27.75 -6.82
CA VAL A 27 37.86 26.84 -6.35
C VAL A 27 37.42 27.24 -4.94
N ASN A 28 36.13 27.48 -4.77
CA ASN A 28 35.57 27.79 -3.46
C ASN A 28 35.65 26.57 -2.52
N HIS A 29 36.62 26.58 -1.61
CA HIS A 29 36.85 25.50 -0.65
C HIS A 29 35.65 25.19 0.26
N LEU A 30 34.74 26.16 0.48
CA LEU A 30 33.51 25.93 1.23
C LEU A 30 32.53 25.05 0.46
N ALA A 31 32.45 25.22 -0.86
CA ALA A 31 31.62 24.39 -1.73
C ALA A 31 32.18 22.95 -1.82
N VAL A 32 33.51 22.81 -1.89
CA VAL A 32 34.17 21.49 -1.86
C VAL A 32 33.88 20.77 -0.55
N LYS A 33 33.99 21.46 0.59
CA LYS A 33 33.69 20.91 1.90
C LYS A 33 32.22 20.48 2.01
N TYR A 34 31.29 21.34 1.57
CA TYR A 34 29.86 21.00 1.55
C TYR A 34 29.56 19.74 0.72
N LEU A 35 30.16 19.62 -0.47
CA LEU A 35 29.98 18.43 -1.32
C LEU A 35 30.61 17.16 -0.70
N GLN A 36 31.73 17.29 0.01
CA GLN A 36 32.32 16.20 0.77
C GLN A 36 31.42 15.78 1.94
N ASP A 37 30.83 16.74 2.65
CA ASP A 37 29.90 16.48 3.75
C ASP A 37 28.62 15.80 3.25
N VAL A 38 28.03 16.26 2.15
CA VAL A 38 26.88 15.62 1.48
C VAL A 38 27.21 14.21 1.00
N LYS A 39 28.41 13.99 0.46
CA LYS A 39 28.86 12.65 0.07
C LYS A 39 28.98 11.72 1.28
N LEU A 40 29.52 12.22 2.39
CA LEU A 40 29.70 11.45 3.62
C LEU A 40 28.34 11.14 4.28
N GLU A 41 27.40 12.08 4.25
CA GLU A 41 26.00 11.89 4.63
C GLU A 41 25.30 10.85 3.75
N ALA A 42 25.50 10.88 2.43
CA ALA A 42 24.95 9.87 1.52
C ALA A 42 25.53 8.47 1.77
N MET A 43 26.83 8.36 2.04
CA MET A 43 27.49 7.08 2.32
C MET A 43 27.11 6.52 3.71
N THR A 44 26.96 7.37 4.72
CA THR A 44 26.53 6.95 6.07
C THR A 44 25.06 6.54 6.10
N THR A 45 24.21 7.19 5.30
CA THR A 45 22.78 6.82 5.15
C THR A 45 22.59 5.47 4.46
N LEU A 46 23.49 5.07 3.55
CA LEU A 46 23.50 3.72 2.94
C LEU A 46 24.16 2.66 3.85
N GLY A 47 24.96 3.06 4.83
CA GLY A 47 25.80 2.16 5.64
C GLY A 47 25.25 1.76 7.02
N PHE A 48 24.24 2.44 7.56
CA PHE A 48 23.81 2.24 8.96
C PHE A 48 22.58 1.31 9.18
N GLU A 49 21.97 0.74 8.13
CA GLU A 49 20.81 -0.18 8.29
C GLU A 49 21.02 -1.59 7.71
N ILE A 50 22.26 -1.99 7.37
CA ILE A 50 22.52 -3.34 6.82
C ILE A 50 22.90 -4.36 7.91
N ASN A 51 23.42 -3.92 9.06
CA ASN A 51 23.98 -4.84 10.08
C ASN A 51 22.99 -5.31 11.16
N GLN A 52 21.76 -4.78 11.22
CA GLN A 52 20.72 -5.24 12.16
C GLN A 52 19.63 -6.11 11.52
N ILE A 53 19.55 -6.17 10.19
CA ILE A 53 18.54 -6.98 9.46
C ILE A 53 19.11 -8.34 9.02
N GLN A 54 20.44 -8.50 8.99
CA GLN A 54 21.08 -9.74 8.50
C GLN A 54 21.09 -10.91 9.51
N SER A 55 20.69 -10.71 10.77
CA SER A 55 20.65 -11.80 11.77
C SER A 55 19.35 -12.61 11.77
N THR A 56 18.32 -12.22 11.01
CA THR A 56 17.02 -12.95 10.93
C THR A 56 16.75 -13.63 9.59
N LEU A 57 17.68 -13.56 8.63
CA LEU A 57 17.50 -14.12 7.26
C LEU A 57 18.27 -15.41 6.98
N LYS A 58 18.84 -16.07 7.99
CA LYS A 58 19.39 -17.43 7.84
C LYS A 58 18.37 -18.47 8.27
N ASN A 59 17.39 -18.74 7.40
CA ASN A 59 16.72 -20.03 7.20
C ASN A 59 15.38 -19.84 6.47
N THR A 60 15.43 -19.57 5.18
CA THR A 60 14.38 -20.04 4.26
C THR A 60 14.98 -20.24 2.88
N ILE A 61 14.94 -21.50 2.49
CA ILE A 61 15.52 -22.06 1.27
C ILE A 61 14.76 -21.51 0.06
N TYR A 62 15.51 -21.19 -1.00
CA TYR A 62 15.03 -20.87 -2.34
C TYR A 62 14.03 -21.92 -2.83
N GLU A 63 12.87 -21.51 -3.36
CA GLU A 63 12.25 -22.14 -4.52
C GLU A 63 11.13 -21.27 -5.13
N ALA A 64 11.25 -21.04 -6.44
CA ALA A 64 10.25 -20.64 -7.43
C ALA A 64 9.38 -19.39 -7.16
N ASP A 65 9.77 -18.22 -7.72
CA ASP A 65 8.86 -17.06 -7.83
C ASP A 65 9.22 -16.12 -9.01
N ILE A 66 9.84 -16.65 -10.08
CA ILE A 66 10.30 -15.84 -11.23
C ILE A 66 9.46 -16.08 -12.49
N TYR A 67 8.69 -17.16 -12.55
CA TYR A 67 7.76 -17.42 -13.64
C TYR A 67 6.58 -18.20 -13.08
N ASP A 68 5.41 -17.57 -13.00
CA ASP A 68 4.15 -18.31 -13.13
C ASP A 68 3.07 -17.38 -13.70
N ASP A 69 2.65 -17.78 -14.90
CA ASP A 69 1.40 -17.52 -15.63
C ASP A 69 0.94 -16.09 -15.90
N ASP A 70 1.61 -15.46 -16.88
CA ASP A 70 0.90 -14.75 -17.96
C ASP A 70 1.36 -15.33 -19.31
N GLN A 71 0.86 -16.52 -19.66
CA GLN A 71 0.88 -16.95 -21.06
C GLN A 71 -0.13 -16.10 -21.87
N ASN A 72 0.42 -15.32 -22.79
CA ASN A 72 -0.22 -14.85 -24.03
C ASN A 72 -1.63 -14.26 -23.92
N SER A 73 -1.69 -12.93 -23.78
CA SER A 73 -2.47 -12.16 -24.75
C SER A 73 -1.95 -10.72 -24.88
N ASN A 74 -1.37 -10.47 -26.05
CA ASN A 74 -1.16 -9.17 -26.69
C ASN A 74 -0.08 -8.25 -26.10
N ALA A 75 1.16 -8.66 -26.35
CA ALA A 75 2.15 -7.76 -26.94
C ALA A 75 1.64 -7.30 -28.33
N ASN A 76 0.68 -6.37 -28.35
CA ASN A 76 0.40 -5.53 -29.52
C ASN A 76 0.63 -4.10 -29.07
N GLY A 77 1.54 -3.41 -29.75
CA GLY A 77 2.05 -2.11 -29.38
C GLY A 77 0.96 -1.07 -29.17
N ASP A 78 0.92 -0.51 -27.95
CA ASP A 78 0.36 0.81 -27.70
C ASP A 78 1.35 1.90 -28.14
N THR A 79 1.79 1.84 -29.40
CA THR A 79 2.30 3.03 -30.11
C THR A 79 1.10 3.82 -30.60
N ASN A 80 0.33 4.44 -29.69
CA ASN A 80 -0.72 5.42 -29.99
C ASN A 80 -1.21 6.15 -28.72
N ASN A 81 -0.29 6.80 -27.99
CA ASN A 81 -0.68 7.73 -26.91
C ASN A 81 0.10 9.06 -26.97
N ALA A 82 0.30 9.59 -28.18
CA ALA A 82 0.42 11.02 -28.37
C ALA A 82 -1.01 11.61 -28.40
N ASN A 83 -1.23 12.73 -27.71
CA ASN A 83 -2.42 13.59 -27.81
C ASN A 83 -3.65 13.25 -26.95
N ASN A 84 -3.47 13.05 -25.64
CA ASN A 84 -4.53 13.38 -24.68
C ASN A 84 -4.02 14.41 -23.67
N SER A 85 -3.68 15.61 -24.15
CA SER A 85 -3.57 16.83 -23.36
C SER A 85 -4.97 17.35 -23.02
N LYS A 86 -5.67 16.66 -22.11
CA LYS A 86 -6.92 17.19 -21.55
C LYS A 86 -6.64 17.88 -20.22
N ALA A 87 -7.17 19.10 -20.12
CA ALA A 87 -6.97 20.03 -19.03
C ALA A 87 -7.22 19.37 -17.67
N MET A 88 -6.20 19.42 -16.81
CA MET A 88 -6.30 19.01 -15.41
C MET A 88 -7.47 19.73 -14.73
N SER A 89 -8.23 18.99 -13.90
CA SER A 89 -9.23 19.59 -13.04
C SER A 89 -8.63 20.71 -12.18
N LYS A 90 -9.27 21.89 -12.20
CA LYS A 90 -8.90 23.13 -11.47
C LYS A 90 -8.57 22.91 -9.98
N SER A 91 -9.04 21.79 -9.41
CA SER A 91 -8.82 21.35 -8.02
C SER A 91 -7.34 21.12 -7.68
N TYR A 92 -6.52 20.62 -8.61
CA TYR A 92 -5.09 20.37 -8.35
C TYR A 92 -4.25 21.64 -8.11
N GLN A 93 -4.70 22.76 -8.68
CA GLN A 93 -4.00 24.05 -8.61
C GLN A 93 -4.42 24.88 -7.38
N ASP A 94 -5.47 24.47 -6.67
CA ASP A 94 -5.90 25.17 -5.46
C ASP A 94 -5.01 24.76 -4.27
N ALA A 95 -4.04 25.63 -3.95
CA ALA A 95 -3.13 25.45 -2.84
C ALA A 95 -3.85 25.27 -1.48
N LYS A 96 -5.02 25.88 -1.30
CA LYS A 96 -5.81 25.77 -0.06
C LYS A 96 -6.44 24.39 0.06
N ILE A 97 -6.97 23.86 -1.04
CA ILE A 97 -7.51 22.50 -1.11
C ILE A 97 -6.38 21.50 -0.82
N ASN A 98 -5.26 21.59 -1.53
CA ASN A 98 -4.10 20.71 -1.34
C ASN A 98 -3.59 20.70 0.11
N THR A 99 -3.51 21.87 0.74
CA THR A 99 -3.08 22.00 2.14
C THR A 99 -4.07 21.35 3.10
N ARG A 100 -5.37 21.52 2.86
CA ARG A 100 -6.42 20.86 3.65
C ARG A 100 -6.34 19.33 3.49
N CYS A 101 -6.06 18.82 2.30
CA CYS A 101 -5.90 17.38 2.02
C CYS A 101 -4.76 16.78 2.80
N ILE A 102 -3.57 17.36 2.66
CA ILE A 102 -2.39 16.77 3.26
C ILE A 102 -2.47 16.83 4.78
N ASN A 103 -3.04 17.89 5.36
CA ASN A 103 -3.23 18.00 6.81
C ASN A 103 -4.23 16.96 7.33
N TRP A 104 -5.36 16.80 6.64
CA TRP A 104 -6.31 15.75 7.00
C TRP A 104 -5.73 14.36 6.83
N TYR A 105 -5.02 14.11 5.73
CA TYR A 105 -4.36 12.84 5.47
C TYR A 105 -3.35 12.52 6.57
N ARG A 106 -2.47 13.45 6.95
CA ARG A 106 -1.48 13.24 8.02
C ARG A 106 -2.14 12.98 9.36
N LYS A 107 -3.23 13.70 9.68
CA LYS A 107 -4.02 13.45 10.89
C LYS A 107 -4.62 12.04 10.86
N THR A 108 -5.21 11.67 9.73
CA THR A 108 -5.85 10.36 9.51
C THR A 108 -4.83 9.22 9.59
N GLN A 109 -3.70 9.35 8.90
CA GLN A 109 -2.58 8.41 8.93
C GLN A 109 -2.09 8.24 10.37
N LYS A 110 -1.87 9.34 11.10
CA LYS A 110 -1.49 9.26 12.52
C LYS A 110 -2.57 8.56 13.35
N THR A 111 -3.85 8.91 13.21
CA THR A 111 -4.93 8.30 13.98
C THR A 111 -5.03 6.79 13.71
N ILE A 112 -4.93 6.36 12.45
CA ILE A 112 -5.03 4.95 12.07
C ILE A 112 -3.78 4.18 12.51
N LEU A 113 -2.58 4.70 12.26
CA LEU A 113 -1.34 4.02 12.62
C LEU A 113 -1.01 4.06 14.12
N SER A 114 -1.57 5.02 14.87
CA SER A 114 -1.49 5.06 16.34
C SER A 114 -2.68 4.37 17.00
N ASN A 115 -3.65 3.91 16.22
CA ASN A 115 -4.67 3.03 16.73
C ASN A 115 -3.97 1.69 16.98
N ASP A 116 -3.59 1.43 18.22
CA ASP A 116 -3.29 0.09 18.69
C ASP A 116 -4.61 -0.69 18.69
N THR A 117 -5.19 -0.93 17.51
CA THR A 117 -6.00 -2.10 17.28
C THR A 117 -5.04 -3.28 17.33
N ASN A 118 -4.61 -3.60 18.57
CA ASN A 118 -4.36 -4.97 19.01
C ASN A 118 -5.40 -5.79 18.25
N ASN A 119 -4.92 -6.63 17.33
CA ASN A 119 -5.79 -7.41 16.45
C ASN A 119 -7.00 -7.84 17.28
N PRO A 120 -8.24 -7.48 16.92
CA PRO A 120 -9.39 -7.83 17.77
C PRO A 120 -9.43 -9.35 18.01
N LEU A 121 -8.82 -10.15 17.12
CA LEU A 121 -8.64 -11.59 17.26
C LEU A 121 -7.52 -12.02 18.24
N ASN A 122 -6.68 -11.09 18.72
CA ASN A 122 -5.77 -11.28 19.86
C ASN A 122 -6.46 -10.99 21.20
N ASN A 123 -7.64 -10.37 21.20
CA ASN A 123 -8.43 -10.18 22.41
C ASN A 123 -9.32 -11.42 22.64
N ASP A 124 -9.05 -12.15 23.71
CA ASP A 124 -9.79 -13.37 24.04
C ASP A 124 -11.27 -13.11 24.32
N ASP A 125 -11.66 -11.92 24.78
CA ASP A 125 -13.08 -11.56 24.99
C ASP A 125 -13.84 -11.47 23.67
N ILE A 126 -13.19 -10.93 22.63
CA ILE A 126 -13.76 -10.84 21.28
C ILE A 126 -13.86 -12.23 20.67
N LEU A 127 -12.83 -13.06 20.82
CA LEU A 127 -12.87 -14.45 20.37
C LEU A 127 -13.96 -15.27 21.07
N ASN A 128 -14.14 -15.09 22.37
CA ASN A 128 -15.22 -15.73 23.12
C ASN A 128 -16.60 -15.28 22.60
N ASN A 129 -16.74 -14.02 22.21
CA ASN A 129 -17.96 -13.53 21.57
C ASN A 129 -18.18 -14.11 20.17
N ILE A 130 -17.13 -14.29 19.36
CA ILE A 130 -17.24 -14.98 18.06
C ILE A 130 -17.69 -16.44 18.26
N LEU A 131 -17.12 -17.15 19.23
CA LEU A 131 -17.56 -18.51 19.58
C LEU A 131 -19.03 -18.55 19.98
N TYR A 132 -19.49 -17.55 20.75
CA TYR A 132 -20.89 -17.43 21.12
C TYR A 132 -21.80 -17.17 19.90
N GLN A 133 -21.41 -16.29 18.98
CA GLN A 133 -22.18 -16.06 17.76
C GLN A 133 -22.23 -17.32 16.86
N LEU A 134 -21.13 -18.06 16.74
CA LEU A 134 -21.11 -19.36 16.05
C LEU A 134 -22.03 -20.39 16.73
N LYS A 135 -22.12 -20.37 18.07
CA LYS A 135 -23.07 -21.18 18.83
C LYS A 135 -24.50 -20.80 18.47
N LEU A 136 -24.82 -19.51 18.35
CA LEU A 136 -26.16 -19.07 17.92
C LEU A 136 -26.51 -19.58 16.51
N ILE A 137 -25.58 -19.50 15.55
CA ILE A 137 -25.77 -20.08 14.22
C ILE A 137 -26.07 -21.59 14.33
N SER A 138 -25.27 -22.33 15.12
CA SER A 138 -25.47 -23.77 15.26
C SER A 138 -26.86 -24.17 15.77
N LEU A 139 -27.47 -23.32 16.60
CA LEU A 139 -28.82 -23.53 17.13
C LEU A 139 -29.92 -23.20 16.10
N SER A 140 -29.60 -22.41 15.08
CA SER A 140 -30.52 -22.04 13.99
C SER A 140 -30.51 -23.00 12.80
N LEU A 141 -29.55 -23.93 12.74
CA LEU A 141 -29.41 -24.91 11.66
C LEU A 141 -30.50 -25.97 11.67
N ASN A 142 -30.88 -26.43 10.47
CA ASN A 142 -31.84 -27.51 10.28
C ASN A 142 -31.20 -28.88 10.60
N SER A 143 -32.03 -29.92 10.82
CA SER A 143 -31.56 -31.25 11.24
C SER A 143 -30.48 -31.86 10.32
N ASP A 144 -30.59 -31.68 9.00
CA ASP A 144 -29.62 -32.22 8.03
C ASP A 144 -28.27 -31.48 8.06
N GLU A 145 -28.28 -30.17 8.30
CA GLU A 145 -27.08 -29.34 8.46
C GLU A 145 -26.39 -29.65 9.79
N GLN A 146 -27.15 -29.92 10.85
CA GLN A 146 -26.59 -30.32 12.14
C GLN A 146 -25.78 -31.63 12.07
N ILE A 147 -26.21 -32.58 11.23
CA ILE A 147 -25.47 -33.83 10.98
C ILE A 147 -24.14 -33.53 10.29
N SER A 148 -24.14 -32.63 9.31
CA SER A 148 -22.93 -32.27 8.56
C SER A 148 -21.90 -31.52 9.41
N HIS A 149 -22.34 -30.78 10.43
CA HIS A 149 -21.50 -29.94 11.27
C HIS A 149 -21.31 -30.45 12.71
N THR A 150 -21.66 -31.72 12.99
CA THR A 150 -21.76 -32.28 14.37
C THR A 150 -20.51 -32.01 15.21
N LYS A 151 -19.32 -32.13 14.62
CA LYS A 151 -18.03 -31.89 15.30
C LYS A 151 -17.94 -30.49 15.91
N ILE A 152 -18.29 -29.45 15.14
CA ILE A 152 -18.21 -28.07 15.62
C ILE A 152 -19.33 -27.76 16.60
N ILE A 153 -20.52 -28.28 16.34
CA ILE A 153 -21.66 -28.11 17.24
C ILE A 153 -21.31 -28.66 18.62
N GLU A 154 -20.68 -29.84 18.71
CA GLU A 154 -20.23 -30.40 19.98
C GLU A 154 -19.20 -29.55 20.70
N LEU A 155 -18.25 -28.95 19.98
CA LEU A 155 -17.25 -28.04 20.58
C LEU A 155 -17.89 -26.76 21.12
N LEU A 156 -18.90 -26.24 20.44
CA LEU A 156 -19.55 -24.98 20.82
C LEU A 156 -20.60 -25.12 21.92
N LYS A 157 -21.10 -26.34 22.22
CA LYS A 157 -22.10 -26.59 23.27
C LYS A 157 -21.74 -25.94 24.62
N ASN A 158 -20.47 -26.08 25.01
CA ASN A 158 -19.97 -25.64 26.32
C ASN A 158 -19.48 -24.18 26.35
N VAL A 159 -19.62 -23.43 25.25
CA VAL A 159 -19.26 -22.00 25.23
C VAL A 159 -20.26 -21.23 26.11
N PRO A 160 -19.78 -20.50 27.15
CA PRO A 160 -20.64 -19.74 28.03
C PRO A 160 -21.35 -18.62 27.28
N GLU A 161 -22.54 -18.25 27.74
CA GLU A 161 -23.25 -17.09 27.22
C GLU A 161 -22.43 -15.84 27.54
N ASN A 162 -22.03 -15.12 26.48
CA ASN A 162 -21.16 -13.96 26.65
C ASN A 162 -22.00 -12.69 26.82
N LEU A 163 -21.78 -11.98 27.92
CA LEU A 163 -22.43 -10.70 28.20
C LEU A 163 -21.67 -9.58 27.48
N ILE A 164 -22.21 -9.21 26.31
CA ILE A 164 -22.07 -7.89 25.71
C ILE A 164 -20.64 -7.58 25.22
N SER A 165 -20.36 -8.00 23.99
CA SER A 165 -19.33 -7.38 23.17
C SER A 165 -20.01 -6.55 22.06
N LYS A 166 -19.51 -5.33 21.82
CA LYS A 166 -19.95 -4.47 20.70
C LYS A 166 -19.49 -4.97 19.33
N TYR A 167 -18.72 -6.06 19.28
CA TYR A 167 -18.20 -6.64 18.05
C TYR A 167 -19.23 -7.61 17.46
N ILE A 168 -19.84 -7.22 16.36
CA ILE A 168 -20.84 -8.02 15.64
C ILE A 168 -20.26 -8.34 14.28
N ILE A 169 -20.09 -9.63 13.98
CA ILE A 169 -19.78 -10.10 12.63
C ILE A 169 -21.10 -10.24 11.88
N ASP A 170 -21.14 -9.90 10.60
CA ASP A 170 -22.33 -10.13 9.78
C ASP A 170 -22.61 -11.64 9.62
N ASP A 171 -23.90 -12.01 9.62
CA ASP A 171 -24.34 -13.41 9.62
C ASP A 171 -23.81 -14.19 8.40
N ALA A 172 -23.77 -13.57 7.22
CA ALA A 172 -23.29 -14.22 5.99
C ALA A 172 -21.78 -14.58 6.06
N THR A 173 -20.97 -13.70 6.64
CA THR A 173 -19.55 -13.96 6.87
C THR A 173 -19.37 -15.01 7.96
N LEU A 174 -20.18 -14.96 9.00
CA LEU A 174 -20.13 -15.92 10.10
C LEU A 174 -20.52 -17.34 9.65
N GLU A 175 -21.50 -17.49 8.77
CA GLU A 175 -21.87 -18.76 8.12
C GLU A 175 -20.72 -19.34 7.28
N LYS A 176 -20.05 -18.50 6.48
CA LYS A 176 -18.85 -18.92 5.73
C LYS A 176 -17.77 -19.43 6.67
N TYR A 177 -17.61 -18.80 7.83
CA TYR A 177 -16.62 -19.19 8.83
C TYR A 177 -17.00 -20.52 9.46
N PHE A 178 -18.28 -20.68 9.83
CA PHE A 178 -18.81 -21.92 10.39
C PHE A 178 -18.59 -23.13 9.45
N ASN A 179 -18.85 -22.96 8.15
CA ASN A 179 -18.61 -23.99 7.15
C ASN A 179 -17.11 -24.31 7.02
N SER A 180 -16.27 -23.28 6.89
CA SER A 180 -14.81 -23.46 6.74
C SER A 180 -14.18 -24.15 7.95
N LEU A 181 -14.65 -23.83 9.17
CA LEU A 181 -14.17 -24.47 10.39
C LEU A 181 -14.55 -25.96 10.41
N SER A 182 -15.75 -26.30 9.92
CA SER A 182 -16.27 -27.67 9.97
C SER A 182 -15.49 -28.62 9.08
N ASP A 183 -15.00 -28.11 7.95
CA ASP A 183 -14.19 -28.84 7.00
C ASP A 183 -12.72 -28.97 7.45
N ASP A 184 -12.27 -28.22 8.48
CA ASP A 184 -10.88 -28.25 8.94
C ASP A 184 -10.63 -29.43 9.91
N PRO A 185 -9.80 -30.42 9.51
CA PRO A 185 -9.52 -31.58 10.35
C PRO A 185 -8.67 -31.24 11.58
N LYS A 186 -7.96 -30.10 11.59
CA LYS A 186 -7.04 -29.71 12.68
C LYS A 186 -7.77 -29.21 13.92
N ILE A 187 -9.00 -28.75 13.76
CA ILE A 187 -9.78 -28.21 14.87
C ILE A 187 -10.28 -29.35 15.76
N LYS A 188 -9.91 -29.38 17.03
CA LYS A 188 -10.36 -30.41 17.99
C LYS A 188 -10.90 -29.82 19.29
N THR A 189 -10.60 -28.56 19.56
CA THR A 189 -10.96 -27.85 20.79
C THR A 189 -11.49 -26.45 20.46
N THR A 190 -12.15 -25.82 21.42
CA THR A 190 -12.57 -24.41 21.31
C THR A 190 -11.36 -23.48 21.19
N ASP A 191 -10.23 -23.82 21.81
CA ASP A 191 -8.98 -23.09 21.65
C ASP A 191 -8.38 -23.25 20.25
N ASP A 192 -8.56 -24.40 19.59
CA ASP A 192 -8.16 -24.55 18.18
C ASP A 192 -9.00 -23.66 17.27
N VAL A 193 -10.29 -23.46 17.58
CA VAL A 193 -11.14 -22.50 16.85
C VAL A 193 -10.62 -21.07 17.06
N LYS A 194 -10.29 -20.69 18.31
CA LYS A 194 -9.66 -19.40 18.60
C LYS A 194 -8.34 -19.22 17.85
N GLN A 195 -7.49 -20.24 17.86
CA GLN A 195 -6.23 -20.24 17.12
C GLN A 195 -6.46 -20.18 15.62
N TRP A 196 -7.50 -20.84 15.09
CA TRP A 196 -7.87 -20.75 13.69
C TRP A 196 -8.19 -19.32 13.30
N PHE A 197 -8.97 -18.60 14.12
CA PHE A 197 -9.21 -17.17 13.92
C PHE A 197 -7.93 -16.32 14.05
N LYS A 198 -7.08 -16.58 15.03
CA LYS A 198 -5.76 -15.91 15.19
C LYS A 198 -4.85 -16.15 13.97
N ASN A 199 -4.82 -17.37 13.45
CA ASN A 199 -3.92 -17.81 12.38
C ASN A 199 -4.45 -17.49 10.97
N ARG A 200 -5.76 -17.26 10.83
CA ARG A 200 -6.34 -16.78 9.56
C ARG A 200 -5.90 -15.35 9.25
N ALA A 201 -5.52 -14.60 10.29
CA ALA A 201 -4.84 -13.31 10.14
C ALA A 201 -3.38 -13.43 9.65
N THR A 202 -2.88 -14.63 9.32
CA THR A 202 -1.45 -14.84 9.04
C THR A 202 -1.14 -15.27 7.61
N TYR A 203 -2.12 -15.62 6.77
CA TYR A 203 -1.85 -16.01 5.38
C TYR A 203 -2.08 -14.85 4.41
N ALA A 204 -0.99 -14.27 3.90
CA ALA A 204 -1.03 -13.34 2.78
C ALA A 204 -1.41 -14.10 1.49
N PRO A 205 -2.45 -13.68 0.74
CA PRO A 205 -2.71 -14.23 -0.59
C PRO A 205 -1.47 -14.21 -1.50
N LYS A 206 -1.38 -15.15 -2.43
CA LYS A 206 -0.30 -15.22 -3.42
C LYS A 206 -0.86 -15.12 -4.84
N GLY A 207 -0.27 -14.27 -5.66
CA GLY A 207 -0.70 -14.03 -7.05
C GLY A 207 -1.90 -13.08 -7.18
N PHE A 208 -2.08 -12.55 -8.38
CA PHE A 208 -3.05 -11.49 -8.68
C PHE A 208 -4.49 -11.91 -8.36
N THR A 209 -4.92 -13.09 -8.82
CA THR A 209 -6.29 -13.58 -8.67
C THR A 209 -6.70 -13.75 -7.21
N HIS A 210 -5.83 -14.32 -6.38
CA HIS A 210 -6.12 -14.50 -4.96
C HIS A 210 -6.18 -13.17 -4.22
N TRP A 211 -5.26 -12.23 -4.52
CA TRP A 211 -5.33 -10.89 -3.97
C TRP A 211 -6.59 -10.14 -4.41
N PHE A 212 -6.98 -10.29 -5.67
CA PHE A 212 -8.18 -9.66 -6.19
C PHE A 212 -9.45 -10.19 -5.51
N ASN A 213 -9.56 -11.50 -5.36
CA ASN A 213 -10.68 -12.12 -4.62
C ASN A 213 -10.66 -11.68 -3.14
N TYR A 214 -9.49 -11.67 -2.51
CA TYR A 214 -9.34 -11.23 -1.13
C TYR A 214 -9.83 -9.78 -0.94
N ILE A 215 -9.43 -8.85 -1.81
CA ILE A 215 -9.86 -7.45 -1.76
C ILE A 215 -11.36 -7.31 -2.00
N GLN A 216 -11.96 -8.15 -2.85
CA GLN A 216 -13.42 -8.13 -3.06
C GLN A 216 -14.20 -8.52 -1.82
N GLU A 217 -13.65 -9.41 -0.99
CA GLU A 217 -14.32 -9.97 0.18
C GLU A 217 -13.99 -9.22 1.47
N ASN A 218 -12.84 -8.52 1.52
CA ASN A 218 -12.31 -7.94 2.74
C ASN A 218 -12.13 -6.43 2.60
N GLU A 219 -12.70 -5.69 3.54
CA GLU A 219 -12.42 -4.27 3.74
C GLU A 219 -11.02 -4.09 4.35
N PRO A 220 -10.20 -3.11 3.90
CA PRO A 220 -8.89 -2.90 4.49
C PRO A 220 -9.00 -2.29 5.89
N SER A 221 -8.09 -2.68 6.77
CA SER A 221 -7.93 -2.15 8.13
C SER A 221 -6.46 -2.13 8.52
N HIS A 222 -6.09 -1.31 9.51
CA HIS A 222 -4.73 -1.26 10.04
C HIS A 222 -4.24 -2.65 10.49
N SER A 223 -5.10 -3.41 11.16
CA SER A 223 -4.78 -4.77 11.59
C SER A 223 -4.43 -5.71 10.43
N ILE A 224 -5.07 -5.60 9.26
CA ILE A 224 -4.71 -6.43 8.09
C ILE A 224 -3.30 -6.07 7.60
N PHE A 225 -2.98 -4.77 7.52
CA PHE A 225 -1.67 -4.33 7.07
C PHE A 225 -0.55 -4.71 8.04
N TYR A 226 -0.84 -4.71 9.34
CA TYR A 226 0.13 -5.11 10.36
C TYR A 226 0.34 -6.63 10.44
N ASN A 227 -0.74 -7.42 10.34
CA ASN A 227 -0.67 -8.88 10.58
C ASN A 227 -0.48 -9.70 9.31
N ASN A 228 -1.08 -9.29 8.19
CA ASN A 228 -1.18 -10.11 6.98
C ASN A 228 -0.26 -9.65 5.85
N ILE A 229 0.11 -8.38 5.80
CA ILE A 229 0.82 -7.78 4.66
C ILE A 229 2.28 -7.55 5.03
N ASN A 230 3.16 -8.43 4.56
CA ASN A 230 4.60 -8.17 4.62
C ASN A 230 5.05 -7.17 3.55
N GLU A 231 6.29 -6.70 3.63
CA GLU A 231 6.84 -5.69 2.72
C GLU A 231 6.76 -6.12 1.24
N LYS A 232 7.08 -7.38 0.92
CA LYS A 232 7.00 -7.89 -0.46
C LYS A 232 5.56 -7.85 -1.00
N SER A 233 4.60 -8.32 -0.20
CA SER A 233 3.18 -8.31 -0.53
C SER A 233 2.65 -6.88 -0.69
N PHE A 234 3.09 -5.95 0.16
CA PHE A 234 2.72 -4.54 0.09
C PHE A 234 3.10 -3.93 -1.27
N TRP A 235 4.35 -4.11 -1.70
CA TRP A 235 4.81 -3.60 -3.00
C TRP A 235 4.15 -4.31 -4.18
N THR A 236 3.88 -5.61 -4.04
CA THR A 236 3.10 -6.38 -5.03
C THR A 236 1.70 -5.80 -5.22
N LEU A 237 1.02 -5.42 -4.12
CA LEU A 237 -0.29 -4.76 -4.17
C LEU A 237 -0.25 -3.40 -4.87
N ILE A 238 0.81 -2.61 -4.66
CA ILE A 238 1.02 -1.34 -5.39
C ILE A 238 1.16 -1.60 -6.90
N GLN A 239 1.88 -2.65 -7.29
CA GLN A 239 2.02 -3.03 -8.70
C GLN A 239 0.67 -3.45 -9.31
N TYR A 240 -0.10 -4.30 -8.62
CA TYR A 240 -1.43 -4.71 -9.08
C TYR A 240 -2.41 -3.54 -9.21
N MET A 241 -2.34 -2.57 -8.29
CA MET A 241 -3.07 -1.30 -8.40
C MET A 241 -2.72 -0.56 -9.70
N CYS A 242 -1.43 -0.44 -10.02
CA CYS A 242 -0.95 0.25 -11.22
C CYS A 242 -1.34 -0.45 -12.53
N GLN A 243 -1.31 -1.79 -12.55
CA GLN A 243 -1.53 -2.58 -13.75
C GLN A 243 -2.99 -2.53 -14.22
N ASN A 244 -3.95 -2.86 -13.34
CA ASN A 244 -5.34 -3.07 -13.75
C ASN A 244 -6.38 -2.46 -12.81
N TRP A 245 -6.18 -2.49 -11.49
CA TRP A 245 -7.26 -2.14 -10.56
C TRP A 245 -7.70 -0.68 -10.62
N ILE A 246 -6.79 0.27 -10.84
CA ILE A 246 -7.17 1.68 -11.07
C ILE A 246 -8.09 1.83 -12.29
N LYS A 247 -7.81 1.10 -13.38
CA LYS A 247 -8.68 1.09 -14.57
C LYS A 247 -10.06 0.50 -14.25
N MET A 248 -10.12 -0.49 -13.35
CA MET A 248 -11.37 -1.11 -12.91
C MET A 248 -12.21 -0.15 -12.06
N ILE A 249 -11.59 0.60 -11.14
CA ILE A 249 -12.25 1.66 -10.37
C ILE A 249 -12.92 2.65 -11.34
N LYS A 250 -12.19 3.11 -12.38
CA LYS A 250 -12.75 4.03 -13.38
C LYS A 250 -13.92 3.43 -14.18
N LYS A 251 -13.86 2.15 -14.52
CA LYS A 251 -14.93 1.50 -15.32
C LYS A 251 -16.24 1.34 -14.53
N ASN A 252 -16.20 1.42 -13.20
CA ASN A 252 -17.34 1.43 -12.26
C ASN A 252 -18.47 0.42 -12.56
N LYS A 253 -18.16 -0.77 -13.10
CA LYS A 253 -19.17 -1.77 -13.50
C LYS A 253 -19.79 -2.53 -12.33
N LYS A 254 -19.05 -2.68 -11.23
CA LYS A 254 -19.47 -3.39 -10.01
C LYS A 254 -19.21 -2.47 -8.81
N HIS A 255 -20.27 -1.85 -8.29
CA HIS A 255 -20.17 -0.80 -7.27
C HIS A 255 -19.39 -1.24 -6.02
N LEU A 256 -19.72 -2.42 -5.45
CA LEU A 256 -19.05 -2.92 -4.24
C LEU A 256 -17.55 -3.20 -4.45
N VAL A 257 -17.19 -3.82 -5.58
CA VAL A 257 -15.78 -4.10 -5.92
C VAL A 257 -15.02 -2.78 -6.12
N CYS A 258 -15.65 -1.81 -6.78
CA CYS A 258 -15.09 -0.47 -6.95
C CYS A 258 -14.84 0.21 -5.59
N LEU A 259 -15.81 0.14 -4.68
CA LEU A 259 -15.71 0.65 -3.32
C LEU A 259 -14.51 0.05 -2.57
N HIS A 260 -14.39 -1.28 -2.55
CA HIS A 260 -13.27 -1.94 -1.89
C HIS A 260 -11.93 -1.55 -2.51
N LEU A 261 -11.83 -1.50 -3.85
CA LEU A 261 -10.60 -1.05 -4.51
C LEU A 261 -10.23 0.40 -4.15
N LYS A 262 -11.22 1.30 -4.02
CA LYS A 262 -10.98 2.68 -3.55
C LYS A 262 -10.48 2.70 -2.10
N GLN A 263 -11.09 1.90 -1.22
CA GLN A 263 -10.66 1.75 0.18
C GLN A 263 -9.24 1.20 0.27
N TRP A 264 -8.92 0.15 -0.48
CA TRP A 264 -7.60 -0.48 -0.50
C TRP A 264 -6.53 0.45 -1.05
N LEU A 265 -6.84 1.22 -2.10
CA LEU A 265 -5.94 2.24 -2.61
C LEU A 265 -5.61 3.29 -1.54
N PHE A 266 -6.60 3.73 -0.77
CA PHE A 266 -6.37 4.67 0.33
C PHE A 266 -5.49 4.08 1.44
N TYR A 267 -5.78 2.85 1.86
CA TYR A 267 -5.02 2.18 2.93
C TYR A 267 -3.59 1.84 2.52
N LEU A 268 -3.36 1.49 1.24
CA LEU A 268 -2.00 1.34 0.70
C LEU A 268 -1.21 2.63 0.86
N VAL A 269 -1.83 3.79 0.56
CA VAL A 269 -1.17 5.08 0.73
C VAL A 269 -0.91 5.40 2.20
N ILE A 270 -1.88 5.15 3.10
CA ILE A 270 -1.70 5.32 4.56
C ILE A 270 -0.49 4.56 5.08
N HIS A 271 -0.30 3.31 4.63
CA HIS A 271 0.78 2.43 5.10
C HIS A 271 2.08 2.58 4.32
N LEU A 272 2.19 3.55 3.40
CA LEU A 272 3.47 3.84 2.78
C LEU A 272 4.51 4.27 3.84
N PRO A 273 5.75 3.74 3.79
CA PRO A 273 6.81 4.17 4.68
C PRO A 273 7.07 5.68 4.56
N ASN A 274 7.47 6.31 5.67
CA ASN A 274 7.82 7.72 5.69
C ASN A 274 9.08 8.03 4.85
N ARG A 275 9.95 7.04 4.65
CA ARG A 275 11.16 7.12 3.85
C ARG A 275 11.11 6.00 2.81
N LEU A 276 11.27 6.36 1.54
CA LEU A 276 11.25 5.41 0.43
C LEU A 276 12.64 5.34 -0.21
N THR A 277 13.01 4.16 -0.69
CA THR A 277 14.16 4.02 -1.59
C THR A 277 13.85 4.64 -2.96
N ALA A 278 14.85 4.77 -3.83
CA ALA A 278 14.64 5.29 -5.19
C ALA A 278 13.63 4.44 -5.99
N ASP A 279 13.74 3.11 -5.89
CA ASP A 279 12.84 2.17 -6.59
C ASP A 279 11.41 2.24 -6.04
N GLN A 280 11.27 2.33 -4.72
CA GLN A 280 9.98 2.52 -4.05
C GLN A 280 9.35 3.87 -4.43
N THR A 281 10.16 4.94 -4.47
CA THR A 281 9.73 6.27 -4.92
C THR A 281 9.24 6.23 -6.37
N ASN A 282 9.96 5.53 -7.26
CA ASN A 282 9.54 5.35 -8.64
C ASN A 282 8.21 4.57 -8.73
N SER A 283 8.04 3.52 -7.94
CA SER A 283 6.80 2.73 -7.89
C SER A 283 5.60 3.57 -7.43
N VAL A 284 5.77 4.34 -6.36
CA VAL A 284 4.73 5.25 -5.86
C VAL A 284 4.45 6.39 -6.86
N ARG A 285 5.48 6.89 -7.54
CA ARG A 285 5.32 7.88 -8.62
C ARG A 285 4.53 7.32 -9.81
N GLN A 286 4.75 6.06 -10.20
CA GLN A 286 3.96 5.40 -11.23
C GLN A 286 2.50 5.25 -10.82
N LEU A 287 2.24 4.89 -9.55
CA LEU A 287 0.89 4.85 -8.98
C LEU A 287 0.21 6.22 -9.10
N ALA A 288 0.89 7.31 -8.70
CA ALA A 288 0.35 8.66 -8.82
C ALA A 288 0.07 9.04 -10.28
N LYS A 289 0.98 8.76 -11.21
CA LYS A 289 0.76 8.99 -12.65
C LYS A 289 -0.44 8.22 -13.18
N LYS A 290 -0.65 6.99 -12.72
CA LYS A 290 -1.85 6.21 -13.05
C LYS A 290 -3.12 6.84 -12.49
N CYS A 291 -3.13 7.25 -11.23
CA CYS A 291 -4.24 8.00 -10.65
C CYS A 291 -4.53 9.29 -11.43
N GLN A 292 -3.50 10.05 -11.82
CA GLN A 292 -3.60 11.27 -12.61
C GLN A 292 -4.22 11.03 -14.00
N GLN A 293 -3.89 9.92 -14.68
CA GLN A 293 -4.52 9.55 -15.96
C GLN A 293 -6.02 9.24 -15.84
N HIS A 294 -6.51 9.01 -14.62
CA HIS A 294 -7.87 8.61 -14.33
C HIS A 294 -8.64 9.63 -13.45
N SER A 295 -8.03 10.78 -13.15
CA SER A 295 -8.60 11.82 -12.28
C SER A 295 -9.64 12.72 -12.94
N ASP A 296 -9.71 12.75 -14.28
CA ASP A 296 -10.60 13.65 -15.05
C ASP A 296 -12.06 13.19 -15.08
N PHE A 297 -12.39 12.11 -14.38
CA PHE A 297 -13.76 11.65 -14.31
C PHE A 297 -14.56 12.62 -13.44
N LYS A 298 -15.63 13.19 -14.01
CA LYS A 298 -16.81 13.65 -13.27
C LYS A 298 -17.47 12.43 -12.59
N ASP A 299 -16.71 11.72 -11.76
CA ASP A 299 -17.32 10.92 -10.69
C ASP A 299 -18.01 12.00 -9.85
N THR A 300 -19.34 12.04 -9.91
CA THR A 300 -20.17 12.54 -8.80
C THR A 300 -19.48 12.05 -7.55
N ALA A 301 -18.90 12.93 -6.74
CA ALA A 301 -17.86 12.47 -5.84
C ALA A 301 -18.49 11.66 -4.71
N ASP A 302 -18.56 10.36 -4.94
CA ASP A 302 -18.70 9.36 -3.93
C ASP A 302 -17.36 9.33 -3.18
N PHE A 303 -17.27 10.22 -2.19
CA PHE A 303 -16.42 10.05 -1.02
C PHE A 303 -16.91 8.93 -0.11
N ASN A 304 -17.84 8.12 -0.59
CA ASN A 304 -18.20 6.85 0.00
C ASN A 304 -17.06 5.85 -0.22
N PHE A 305 -15.91 6.07 0.41
CA PHE A 305 -14.86 5.06 0.62
C PHE A 305 -14.47 4.98 2.10
N ALA A 306 -15.29 5.54 3.00
CA ALA A 306 -15.06 5.45 4.44
C ALA A 306 -15.13 3.98 4.87
N THR A 307 -14.05 3.48 5.47
CA THR A 307 -14.04 2.12 6.01
C THR A 307 -14.75 2.03 7.35
N ASN A 308 -15.12 0.82 7.80
CA ASN A 308 -15.66 0.64 9.15
C ASN A 308 -14.67 1.10 10.25
N GLU A 309 -13.37 0.85 10.08
CA GLU A 309 -12.34 1.38 10.99
C GLU A 309 -12.35 2.93 11.01
N MET A 310 -12.42 3.58 9.84
CA MET A 310 -12.53 5.05 9.78
C MET A 310 -13.79 5.57 10.47
N LYS A 311 -14.93 4.88 10.31
CA LYS A 311 -16.20 5.25 10.98
C LYS A 311 -16.06 5.12 12.49
N LEU A 312 -15.48 4.04 12.99
CA LEU A 312 -15.24 3.82 14.43
C LEU A 312 -14.32 4.88 15.03
N LEU A 313 -13.31 5.31 14.27
CA LEU A 313 -12.36 6.36 14.66
C LEU A 313 -12.89 7.79 14.42
N ASN A 314 -14.15 7.94 13.98
CA ASN A 314 -14.77 9.22 13.61
C ASN A 314 -13.94 10.03 12.59
N ILE A 315 -13.31 9.33 11.64
CA ILE A 315 -12.51 9.92 10.58
C ILE A 315 -13.44 10.24 9.41
N THR A 316 -13.72 11.53 9.23
CA THR A 316 -14.50 12.03 8.11
C THR A 316 -13.61 12.82 7.15
N PRO A 317 -13.71 12.61 5.82
CA PRO A 317 -13.06 13.48 4.85
C PRO A 317 -13.51 14.92 5.04
N PRO A 318 -12.62 15.91 4.94
CA PRO A 318 -12.96 17.31 5.16
C PRO A 318 -13.53 17.94 3.88
N PHE A 319 -13.86 17.14 2.86
CA PHE A 319 -14.25 17.60 1.53
C PHE A 319 -15.70 17.24 1.29
N ASN A 320 -16.43 18.12 0.62
CA ASN A 320 -17.79 17.82 0.17
C ASN A 320 -17.74 16.85 -1.01
N ASP A 321 -18.86 16.15 -1.25
CA ASP A 321 -19.12 15.14 -2.28
C ASP A 321 -18.91 15.57 -3.75
N ASN A 322 -18.10 16.59 -4.05
CA ASN A 322 -17.68 16.93 -5.42
C ASN A 322 -16.30 17.61 -5.51
N GLN A 323 -15.54 17.73 -4.41
CA GLN A 323 -14.33 18.57 -4.41
C GLN A 323 -13.06 17.85 -4.87
N ILE A 324 -12.89 16.58 -4.48
CA ILE A 324 -11.67 15.81 -4.73
C ILE A 324 -12.02 14.33 -4.91
N SER A 325 -11.52 13.66 -5.94
CA SER A 325 -11.65 12.20 -6.05
C SER A 325 -10.55 11.48 -5.25
N ILE A 326 -10.75 10.19 -4.95
CA ILE A 326 -9.68 9.37 -4.35
C ILE A 326 -8.38 9.41 -5.18
N PHE A 327 -8.48 9.44 -6.51
CA PHE A 327 -7.30 9.57 -7.38
C PHE A 327 -6.57 10.90 -7.18
N GLN A 328 -7.33 12.00 -7.06
CA GLN A 328 -6.76 13.32 -6.77
C GLN A 328 -6.10 13.35 -5.40
N LEU A 329 -6.73 12.78 -4.38
CA LEU A 329 -6.17 12.65 -3.04
C LEU A 329 -4.83 11.89 -3.06
N VAL A 330 -4.76 10.73 -3.74
CA VAL A 330 -3.54 9.92 -3.86
C VAL A 330 -2.40 10.74 -4.51
N VAL A 331 -2.69 11.45 -5.60
CA VAL A 331 -1.71 12.31 -6.27
C VAL A 331 -1.21 13.43 -5.34
N ILE A 332 -2.12 14.11 -4.64
CA ILE A 332 -1.77 15.19 -3.70
C ILE A 332 -0.89 14.67 -2.57
N VAL A 333 -1.25 13.52 -1.98
CA VAL A 333 -0.49 12.90 -0.90
C VAL A 333 0.91 12.53 -1.37
N ILE A 334 1.02 11.84 -2.50
CA ILE A 334 2.32 11.41 -3.03
C ILE A 334 3.20 12.61 -3.35
N ALA A 335 2.64 13.64 -4.00
CA ALA A 335 3.37 14.85 -4.34
C ALA A 335 3.87 15.60 -3.11
N LYS A 336 3.02 15.79 -2.09
CA LYS A 336 3.35 16.60 -0.90
C LYS A 336 4.16 15.84 0.15
N GLN A 337 3.95 14.53 0.31
CA GLN A 337 4.65 13.72 1.31
C GLN A 337 6.04 13.30 0.84
N TYR A 338 6.23 13.01 -0.45
CA TYR A 338 7.48 12.50 -1.02
C TYR A 338 8.20 13.51 -1.95
N GLY A 339 7.79 14.78 -1.92
CA GLY A 339 8.45 15.87 -2.66
C GLY A 339 8.32 15.78 -4.19
N GLN A 340 7.36 15.00 -4.71
CA GLN A 340 7.10 14.82 -6.14
C GLN A 340 6.18 15.93 -6.68
N PHE A 341 6.58 17.21 -6.50
CA PHE A 341 5.72 18.37 -6.79
C PHE A 341 5.36 18.52 -8.27
N ASP A 342 6.18 17.99 -9.17
CA ASP A 342 5.93 17.93 -10.60
C ASP A 342 4.71 17.06 -10.97
N LEU A 343 4.19 16.26 -10.05
CA LEU A 343 2.91 15.56 -10.23
C LEU A 343 1.70 16.50 -10.10
N LEU A 344 1.86 17.66 -9.44
CA LEU A 344 0.81 18.68 -9.29
C LEU A 344 0.83 19.69 -10.44
N GLU A 345 1.97 19.81 -11.11
CA GLU A 345 2.19 20.73 -12.22
C GLU A 345 2.51 19.91 -13.46
N LYS A 346 1.56 19.79 -14.41
CA LYS A 346 1.94 19.34 -15.75
C LYS A 346 2.22 20.56 -16.63
N THR A 347 3.49 20.69 -16.97
CA THR A 347 4.09 21.63 -17.91
C THR A 347 3.38 21.61 -19.27
N LEU A 348 3.03 22.79 -19.76
CA LEU A 348 2.59 23.11 -21.13
C LEU A 348 3.73 22.97 -22.18
N SER A 349 4.74 22.12 -21.94
CA SER A 349 6.03 22.24 -22.65
C SER A 349 6.19 21.39 -23.92
N ASP A 350 5.11 20.87 -24.52
CA ASP A 350 5.20 20.10 -25.78
C ASP A 350 4.38 20.73 -26.94
N GLU A 351 3.94 21.99 -26.85
CA GLU A 351 3.01 22.60 -27.84
C GLU A 351 3.62 23.60 -28.84
N TYR A 352 4.94 23.72 -28.97
CA TYR A 352 5.54 24.54 -30.04
C TYR A 352 6.62 23.79 -30.83
N PRO A 353 6.34 23.27 -32.04
CA PRO A 353 7.41 23.13 -33.02
C PRO A 353 7.88 24.55 -33.40
N PRO A 354 9.20 24.79 -33.50
CA PRO A 354 9.70 26.08 -33.97
C PRO A 354 9.21 26.30 -35.40
N GLU A 355 8.45 27.37 -35.62
CA GLU A 355 8.13 27.84 -36.96
C GLU A 355 9.46 28.09 -37.69
N VAL A 356 9.69 27.32 -38.75
CA VAL A 356 10.77 27.55 -39.69
C VAL A 356 10.41 28.80 -40.49
N PRO A 357 11.20 29.88 -40.43
CA PRO A 357 10.91 31.07 -41.21
C PRO A 357 11.18 30.79 -42.70
N ASN A 358 10.18 31.09 -43.55
CA ASN A 358 10.34 31.17 -45.00
C ASN A 358 10.96 32.50 -45.41
#